data_AF-A0A3D2G298-F1
#
_entry.id   AF-A0A3D2G298-F1
#
_cell.length_a   1.000
_cell.length_b   1.000
_cell.length_c   1.000
_cell.angle_alpha   90.00
_cell.angle_beta   90.00
_cell.angle_gamma   90.00
#
_symmetry.space_group_name_H-M   'P 1'
#
loop_
_entity.id
_entity.type
_entity.pdbx_description
1 polymer ?
#
loop_
_entity_poly.entity_id
_entity_poly.type
_entity_poly.pdbx_seq_one_letter_code
_entity_poly.pdbx_strand_id
1 'polypeptide(L)'
;YQHDMNQKKLGEALHGVVEDSVNKVGVDLNTASAPLLEYISGISKAIAKNIVDYRETNGRFTNRKQLLKVAKLGPKAFEQCAGF
;
A
#
# COMPACT_ATOMS: atom_id res chain seq x y z
N TYR A 1 -28.95 9.96 25.50
CA TYR A 1 -27.87 10.84 25.04
C TYR A 1 -26.53 10.10 24.87
N GLN A 2 -26.48 8.95 24.18
CA GLN A 2 -25.23 8.17 24.04
C GLN A 2 -24.95 7.61 22.63
N HIS A 3 -25.62 8.14 21.59
CA HIS A 3 -25.36 7.71 20.20
C HIS A 3 -24.41 8.62 19.41
N ASP A 4 -23.87 9.70 20.00
CA ASP A 4 -22.97 10.66 19.32
C ASP A 4 -21.47 10.36 19.47
N MET A 5 -21.10 9.16 19.92
CA MET A 5 -19.69 8.77 19.88
C MET A 5 -19.35 8.36 18.44
N ASN A 6 -18.81 9.33 17.71
CA ASN A 6 -18.25 9.27 16.38
C ASN A 6 -17.19 8.14 16.25
N GLN A 7 -17.63 6.89 16.06
CA GLN A 7 -16.77 5.72 15.86
C GLN A 7 -15.79 5.87 14.68
N LYS A 8 -16.02 6.84 13.79
CA LYS A 8 -15.17 7.18 12.65
C LYS A 8 -13.78 7.67 13.04
N LYS A 9 -13.63 8.38 14.17
CA LYS A 9 -12.34 9.00 14.55
C LYS A 9 -11.33 8.03 15.15
N LEU A 10 -11.77 6.86 15.66
CA LEU A 10 -10.86 5.88 16.25
C LEU A 10 -10.15 5.04 15.18
N GLY A 11 -10.81 4.79 14.04
CA GLY A 11 -10.21 4.08 12.90
C GLY A 11 -9.10 4.89 12.22
N GLU A 12 -9.26 6.22 12.12
CA GLU A 12 -8.29 7.11 11.46
C GLU A 12 -6.96 7.20 12.23
N ALA A 13 -6.99 7.26 13.57
CA ALA A 13 -5.79 7.34 14.39
C ALA A 13 -4.95 6.05 14.33
N LEU A 14 -5.60 4.88 14.28
CA LEU A 14 -4.90 3.59 14.15
C LEU A 14 -4.30 3.43 12.74
N HIS A 15 -4.99 3.94 11.72
CA HIS A 15 -4.51 3.91 10.33
C HIS A 15 -3.21 4.69 10.17
N GLY A 16 -3.11 5.89 10.77
CA GLY A 16 -1.93 6.75 10.64
C GLY A 16 -0.66 6.17 11.28
N VAL A 17 -0.77 5.50 12.44
CA VAL A 17 0.41 4.88 13.09
C VAL A 17 0.94 3.69 12.29
N VAL A 18 0.03 2.92 11.67
CA VAL A 18 0.42 1.81 10.78
C VAL A 18 1.07 2.38 9.51
N GLU A 19 0.49 3.41 8.90
CA GLU A 19 1.07 4.09 7.73
C GLU A 19 2.50 4.59 8.02
N ASP A 20 2.70 5.29 9.13
CA ASP A 20 4.00 5.84 9.53
C ASP A 20 5.03 4.74 9.83
N SER A 21 4.61 3.63 10.44
CA SER A 21 5.52 2.52 10.76
C SER A 21 5.94 1.77 9.50
N VAL A 22 4.98 1.57 8.59
CA VAL A 22 5.18 0.87 7.31
C VAL A 22 6.07 1.69 6.38
N ASN A 23 5.84 3.01 6.29
CA ASN A 23 6.67 3.92 5.50
C ASN A 23 8.08 4.14 6.09
N LYS A 24 8.27 4.03 7.41
CA LYS A 24 9.61 4.17 8.05
C LYS A 24 10.48 2.92 7.94
N VAL A 25 9.89 1.73 8.06
CA VAL A 25 10.65 0.47 8.08
C VAL A 25 10.93 -0.02 6.65
N GLY A 26 10.09 0.37 5.69
CA GLY A 26 10.14 -0.13 4.32
C GLY A 26 9.45 -1.48 4.21
N VAL A 27 8.72 -1.69 3.11
CA VAL A 27 7.96 -2.92 2.87
C VAL A 27 8.54 -3.68 1.70
N ASP A 28 8.84 -4.96 1.91
CA ASP A 28 9.20 -5.84 0.80
C ASP A 28 7.95 -6.24 0.01
N LEU A 29 7.81 -5.68 -1.19
CA LEU A 29 6.75 -5.95 -2.16
C LEU A 29 6.60 -7.45 -2.50
N ASN A 30 7.68 -8.22 -2.35
CA ASN A 30 7.66 -9.64 -2.64
C ASN A 30 7.04 -10.49 -1.54
N THR A 31 6.98 -9.97 -0.30
CA THR A 31 6.51 -10.73 0.87
C THR A 31 5.28 -10.11 1.53
N ALA A 32 5.04 -8.81 1.31
CA ALA A 32 3.89 -8.10 1.83
C ALA A 32 2.57 -8.69 1.34
N SER A 33 1.56 -8.68 2.20
CA SER A 33 0.19 -9.00 1.81
C SER A 33 -0.48 -7.77 1.15
N ALA A 34 -1.51 -8.00 0.32
CA ALA A 34 -2.23 -6.88 -0.30
C ALA A 34 -2.74 -5.85 0.73
N PRO A 35 -3.35 -6.24 1.86
CA PRO A 35 -3.78 -5.26 2.87
C PRO A 35 -2.63 -4.44 3.46
N LEU A 36 -1.42 -5.01 3.59
CA LEU A 36 -0.26 -4.26 4.09
C LEU A 36 0.20 -3.20 3.09
N LEU A 37 0.14 -3.52 1.80
CA LEU A 37 0.49 -2.58 0.72
C LEU A 37 -0.48 -1.40 0.62
N GLU A 38 -1.73 -1.55 1.08
CA GLU A 38 -2.72 -0.47 1.11
C GLU A 38 -2.34 0.68 2.05
N TYR A 39 -1.45 0.44 3.02
CA TYR A 39 -0.92 1.46 3.92
C TYR A 39 0.29 2.20 3.35
N ILE A 40 0.70 1.92 2.11
CA ILE A 40 1.80 2.66 1.46
C ILE A 40 1.20 3.86 0.74
N SER A 41 1.79 5.03 0.97
CA SER A 41 1.38 6.26 0.31
C SER A 41 1.39 6.11 -1.23
N GLY A 42 0.25 6.37 -1.85
CA GLY A 42 0.06 6.22 -3.30
C GLY A 42 -0.41 4.83 -3.77
N ILE A 43 -0.52 3.84 -2.87
CA ILE A 43 -1.07 2.52 -3.19
C ILE A 43 -2.52 2.43 -2.74
N SER A 44 -3.44 2.30 -3.69
CA SER A 44 -4.84 1.98 -3.40
C SER A 44 -5.06 0.47 -3.29
N LYS A 45 -6.17 0.05 -2.68
CA LYS A 45 -6.64 -1.35 -2.66
C LYS A 45 -6.58 -2.06 -4.00
N ALA A 46 -6.95 -1.38 -5.08
CA ALA A 46 -6.88 -1.94 -6.42
C ALA A 46 -5.43 -2.16 -6.87
N ILE A 47 -4.53 -1.21 -6.59
CA ILE A 47 -3.10 -1.32 -6.94
C ILE A 47 -2.44 -2.40 -6.09
N ALA A 48 -2.71 -2.45 -4.78
CA ALA A 48 -2.19 -3.47 -3.87
C ALA A 48 -2.53 -4.88 -4.36
N LYS A 49 -3.79 -5.12 -4.76
CA LYS A 49 -4.18 -6.38 -5.38
C LYS A 49 -3.40 -6.64 -6.68
N ASN A 50 -3.29 -5.65 -7.56
CA ASN A 50 -2.57 -5.81 -8.82
C ASN A 50 -1.07 -6.09 -8.62
N ILE A 51 -0.44 -5.59 -7.56
CA ILE A 51 0.95 -5.89 -7.21
C ILE A 51 1.10 -7.38 -6.85
N VAL A 52 0.19 -7.90 -6.03
CA VAL A 52 0.16 -9.33 -5.66
C VAL A 52 -0.13 -10.20 -6.90
N ASP A 53 -1.14 -9.84 -7.69
CA ASP A 53 -1.46 -10.57 -8.93
C ASP A 53 -0.26 -10.53 -9.91
N TYR A 54 0.44 -9.40 -10.02
CA TYR A 54 1.61 -9.26 -10.88
C TYR A 54 2.73 -10.19 -10.43
N ARG A 55 3.05 -10.27 -9.13
CA ARG A 55 4.12 -11.17 -8.67
C ARG A 55 3.77 -12.65 -8.80
N GLU A 56 2.49 -13.00 -8.67
CA GLU A 56 2.04 -14.39 -8.83
C GLU A 56 2.15 -14.83 -10.29
N THR A 57 1.92 -13.92 -11.23
CA THR A 57 1.94 -14.20 -12.67
C THR A 57 3.31 -14.02 -13.32
N ASN A 58 4.09 -13.02 -12.89
CA ASN A 58 5.38 -12.66 -13.47
C ASN A 58 6.58 -13.08 -12.60
N GLY A 59 6.33 -13.58 -11.40
CA GLY A 59 7.36 -13.85 -10.40
C GLY A 59 7.76 -12.62 -9.58
N ARG A 60 8.80 -12.78 -8.76
CA ARG A 60 9.23 -11.74 -7.80
C ARG A 60 9.69 -10.46 -8.51
N PHE A 61 9.39 -9.31 -7.90
CA PHE A 61 9.96 -8.02 -8.26
C PHE A 61 11.46 -8.01 -7.97
N THR A 62 12.26 -7.81 -9.01
CA THR A 62 13.72 -7.66 -8.95
C THR A 62 14.16 -6.20 -9.03
N ASN A 63 13.30 -5.31 -9.53
CA ASN A 63 13.56 -3.88 -9.56
C ASN A 63 12.29 -3.07 -9.34
N ARG A 64 12.44 -1.85 -8.78
CA ARG A 64 11.31 -0.94 -8.56
C ARG A 64 10.60 -0.57 -9.87
N LYS A 65 11.34 -0.47 -10.99
CA LYS A 65 10.76 -0.12 -12.30
C LYS A 65 9.72 -1.14 -12.79
N GLN A 66 9.72 -2.38 -12.30
CA GLN A 66 8.68 -3.35 -12.61
C GLN A 66 7.32 -2.96 -12.02
N LEU A 67 7.27 -2.10 -11.00
CA LEU A 67 6.01 -1.52 -10.53
C LEU A 67 5.29 -0.74 -11.63
N LEU A 68 6.02 -0.11 -12.56
CA LEU A 68 5.42 0.57 -13.72
C LEU A 68 4.71 -0.39 -14.69
N LYS A 69 4.95 -1.70 -14.58
CA LYS A 69 4.24 -2.74 -15.34
C LYS A 69 2.97 -3.20 -14.63
N VAL A 70 2.77 -2.83 -13.37
CA VAL A 70 1.56 -3.16 -12.60
C VAL A 70 0.40 -2.33 -13.14
N ALA A 71 -0.71 -3.00 -13.45
CA ALA A 71 -1.89 -2.34 -13.97
C ALA A 71 -2.38 -1.26 -13.01
N LYS A 72 -2.78 -0.11 -13.54
CA LYS A 72 -3.30 1.06 -12.79
C LYS A 72 -2.31 1.72 -11.83
N LEU A 73 -1.04 1.31 -11.81
CA LEU A 73 0.02 2.03 -11.11
C LEU A 73 0.55 3.13 -12.02
N GLY A 74 0.11 4.36 -11.78
CA GLY A 74 0.53 5.53 -12.54
C GLY A 74 1.91 6.06 -12.12
N PRO A 75 2.55 6.94 -12.92
CA PRO A 75 3.86 7.50 -12.61
C PRO A 75 3.88 8.29 -11.30
N LYS A 76 2.79 8.96 -10.94
CA LYS A 76 2.65 9.67 -9.66
C LYS A 76 2.57 8.72 -8.47
N ALA A 77 1.80 7.64 -8.59
CA ALA A 77 1.72 6.61 -7.57
C ALA A 77 3.07 5.90 -7.41
N PHE A 78 3.77 5.65 -8.52
CA PHE A 78 5.13 5.13 -8.52
C PHE A 78 6.10 6.05 -7.80
N GLU A 79 6.08 7.35 -8.08
CA GLU A 79 6.94 8.32 -7.40
C GLU A 79 6.68 8.36 -5.89
N GLN A 80 5.41 8.30 -5.49
CA GLN A 80 5.03 8.26 -4.08
C GLN A 80 5.46 6.97 -3.38
N CYS A 81 5.32 5.81 -4.01
CA CYS A 81 5.64 4.53 -3.36
C CYS A 81 7.09 4.06 -3.56
N ALA A 82 7.80 4.53 -4.59
CA ALA A 82 9.17 4.08 -4.88
C ALA A 82 10.21 4.57 -3.85
N GLY A 83 9.86 5.61 -3.08
CA GLY A 83 10.67 6.15 -1.99
C GLY A 83 10.53 5.43 -0.65
N PHE A 84 9.54 4.55 -0.52
CA PHE A 84 9.26 3.73 0.67
C PHE A 84 9.51 2.24 0.36
#